data_AF-Q5D8V6-F1
#
_entry.id   AF-Q5D8V6-F1
#
_cell.length_a   1.000
_cell.length_b   1.000
_cell.length_c   1.000
_cell.angle_alpha   90.00
_cell.angle_beta   90.00
_cell.angle_gamma   90.00
#
_symmetry.space_group_name_H-M   'P 1'
#
loop_
_entity.id
_entity.type
_entity.pdbx_description
1 polymer ?
#
loop_
_entity_poly.entity_id
_entity_poly.type
_entity_poly.pdbx_seq_one_letter_code
_entity_poly.pdbx_strand_id
1 'polypeptide(L)'
;MIIQRRKLLETTAAVPSNDDYLQPTTSRKSINADGLHNDLHYVFEAGRFHLISFDLRRPVHELIDILCSTVRGPGCSKIYPTLFLAECVLVYMPAETSYKLIEGLSANFPRASFLHYEQVNMNDSFGSIMIKNFRARSCELPGLDACHSLATQEERFLKAGWKISKGWTINQVYKTLPANTRYRIEHLELLDDIEVTVQLFDHYCILLATNDETVCPMKQLEESLCSVE
;
A
#
# COMPACT_ATOMS: atom_id res chain seq x y z
N MET A 1 -9.36 -7.88 8.10
CA MET A 1 -9.20 -8.58 9.39
C MET A 1 -8.68 -7.55 10.39
N ILE A 2 -9.53 -7.07 11.30
CA ILE A 2 -9.11 -6.06 12.29
C ILE A 2 -8.49 -6.81 13.46
N ILE A 3 -7.15 -6.72 13.59
CA ILE A 3 -6.47 -7.13 14.82
C ILE A 3 -6.82 -6.08 15.87
N GLN A 4 -7.82 -6.37 16.72
CA GLN A 4 -8.04 -5.61 17.94
C GLN A 4 -6.83 -5.81 18.86
N ARG A 5 -5.99 -4.78 19.01
CA ARG A 5 -4.97 -4.74 20.06
C ARG A 5 -5.65 -4.77 21.43
N ARG A 6 -5.62 -5.91 22.10
CA ARG A 6 -5.89 -6.03 23.55
C ARG A 6 -4.89 -5.15 24.29
N LYS A 7 -5.38 -4.23 25.15
CA LYS A 7 -4.56 -3.48 26.11
C LYS A 7 -3.81 -4.48 27.02
N LEU A 8 -2.49 -4.52 26.90
CA LEU A 8 -1.63 -5.14 27.92
C LEU A 8 -1.50 -4.16 29.09
N LEU A 9 -1.74 -4.68 30.29
CA LEU A 9 -1.71 -3.97 31.56
C LEU A 9 -0.31 -3.37 31.84
N GLU A 10 -0.31 -2.14 32.33
CA GLU A 10 0.87 -1.47 32.87
C GLU A 10 1.32 -2.14 34.16
N THR A 11 2.62 -2.43 34.30
CA THR A 11 3.47 -1.98 35.43
C THR A 11 4.88 -2.54 35.27
N THR A 12 5.88 -1.67 35.19
CA THR A 12 7.03 -1.62 36.12
C THR A 12 7.86 -0.38 35.77
N ALA A 13 8.13 0.44 36.78
CA ALA A 13 8.94 1.65 36.70
C ALA A 13 10.41 1.32 36.38
N ALA A 14 10.99 2.02 35.41
CA ALA A 14 12.43 2.06 35.18
C ALA A 14 12.90 3.53 35.12
N VAL A 15 13.99 3.78 35.83
CA VAL A 15 14.68 5.08 36.05
C VAL A 15 15.19 5.66 34.72
N PRO A 16 15.15 6.99 34.49
CA PRO A 16 15.49 7.55 33.19
C PRO A 16 17.00 7.55 32.98
N SER A 17 17.46 6.86 31.94
CA SER A 17 18.78 7.09 31.33
C SER A 17 18.70 8.35 30.47
N ASN A 18 19.67 9.25 30.64
CA ASN A 18 19.87 10.42 29.80
C ASN A 18 20.27 9.96 28.38
N ASP A 19 19.29 9.75 27.50
CA ASP A 19 19.51 9.61 26.06
C ASP A 19 19.02 10.87 25.34
N ASP A 20 19.98 11.58 24.76
CA ASP A 20 19.85 12.84 24.04
C ASP A 20 19.36 12.61 22.59
N TYR A 21 18.23 11.91 22.42
CA TYR A 21 17.69 11.54 21.10
C TYR A 21 16.23 11.95 20.89
N LEU A 22 16.01 12.66 19.78
CA LEU A 22 14.75 13.16 19.21
C LEU A 22 14.00 14.19 20.07
N GLN A 23 14.35 15.47 19.88
CA GLN A 23 13.39 16.56 20.08
C GLN A 23 12.48 16.64 18.84
N PRO A 24 11.18 16.30 18.91
CA PRO A 24 10.27 16.47 17.80
C PRO A 24 10.08 17.96 17.52
N THR A 25 10.66 18.45 16.42
CA THR A 25 10.40 19.81 15.95
C THR A 25 9.02 19.85 15.32
N THR A 26 8.02 20.20 16.13
CA THR A 26 6.69 20.52 15.61
C THR A 26 6.76 21.92 15.00
N SER A 27 7.24 22.04 13.76
CA SER A 27 7.25 23.32 13.04
C SER A 27 5.83 23.70 12.64
N ARG A 28 5.12 24.36 13.55
CA ARG A 28 3.91 25.11 13.20
C ARG A 28 4.35 26.35 12.43
N LYS A 29 4.43 26.26 11.10
CA LYS A 29 4.56 27.45 10.25
C LYS A 29 3.24 28.25 10.34
N SER A 30 3.10 29.09 11.36
CA SER A 30 2.04 30.08 11.47
C SER A 30 2.41 31.29 10.61
N ILE A 31 1.66 31.51 9.53
CA ILE A 31 1.68 32.77 8.79
C ILE A 31 0.48 33.58 9.29
N ASN A 32 0.72 34.86 9.63
CA ASN A 32 -0.30 35.81 10.05
C ASN A 32 -1.47 35.81 9.06
N ALA A 33 -2.66 35.63 9.60
CA ALA A 33 -3.91 35.66 8.88
C ALA A 33 -4.14 37.06 8.31
N ASP A 34 -4.24 37.13 6.98
CA ASP A 34 -5.29 37.88 6.29
C ASP A 34 -5.26 37.50 4.79
N GLY A 35 -6.16 36.58 4.41
CA GLY A 35 -6.60 36.39 3.02
C GLY A 35 -5.91 35.33 2.16
N LEU A 36 -6.09 34.03 2.44
CA LEU A 36 -6.20 32.98 1.41
C LEU A 36 -6.79 31.68 1.99
N HIS A 37 -7.74 31.07 1.27
CA HIS A 37 -8.44 29.84 1.66
C HIS A 37 -7.48 28.64 1.96
N ASN A 38 -7.69 27.99 3.11
CA ASN A 38 -7.65 26.55 3.42
C ASN A 38 -6.54 25.56 2.99
N ASP A 39 -5.47 25.93 2.28
CA ASP A 39 -4.47 24.95 1.80
C ASP A 39 -3.30 24.66 2.79
N LEU A 40 -3.60 24.39 4.06
CA LEU A 40 -2.61 23.84 4.99
C LEU A 40 -2.64 22.30 4.93
N HIS A 41 -1.82 21.72 4.06
CA HIS A 41 -1.46 20.31 4.21
C HIS A 41 -0.62 20.17 5.48
N TYR A 42 -1.15 19.49 6.49
CA TYR A 42 -0.38 19.19 7.69
C TYR A 42 0.72 18.21 7.31
N VAL A 43 1.97 18.67 7.43
CA VAL A 43 3.15 17.84 7.24
C VAL A 43 3.81 17.68 8.60
N PHE A 44 3.86 16.45 9.09
CA PHE A 44 4.78 16.10 10.16
C PHE A 44 6.09 15.63 9.55
N GLU A 45 7.19 16.18 10.04
CA GLU A 45 8.54 15.93 9.53
C GLU A 45 9.43 15.44 10.67
N ALA A 46 10.13 14.33 10.44
CA ALA A 46 11.13 13.77 11.33
C ALA A 46 12.33 13.27 10.52
N GLY A 47 13.29 14.16 10.24
CA GLY A 47 14.47 13.85 9.45
C GLY A 47 14.11 13.49 8.00
N ARG A 48 14.31 12.23 7.61
CA ARG A 48 13.96 11.73 6.26
C ARG A 48 12.50 11.25 6.15
N PHE A 49 11.77 11.23 7.27
CA PHE A 49 10.39 10.76 7.31
C PHE A 49 9.41 11.92 7.25
N HIS A 50 8.39 11.79 6.41
CA HIS A 50 7.34 12.77 6.23
C HIS A 50 5.97 12.09 6.30
N LEU A 51 5.04 12.70 7.03
CA LEU A 51 3.64 12.33 7.06
C LEU A 51 2.81 13.48 6.52
N ILE A 52 2.07 13.24 5.44
CA ILE A 52 1.36 14.25 4.67
C ILE A 52 -0.12 13.91 4.67
N SER A 53 -0.96 14.89 5.00
CA SER A 53 -2.40 14.77 4.79
C SER A 53 -2.75 15.11 3.34
N PHE A 54 -3.23 14.11 2.59
CA PHE A 54 -3.70 14.29 1.22
C PHE A 54 -4.85 13.32 0.91
N ASP A 55 -5.88 13.81 0.22
CA ASP A 55 -6.94 12.97 -0.31
C ASP A 55 -6.51 12.45 -1.70
N LEU A 56 -6.15 11.18 -1.79
CA LEU A 56 -5.70 10.52 -3.02
C LEU A 56 -6.72 10.56 -4.17
N ARG A 57 -7.96 10.98 -3.91
CA ARG A 57 -8.99 11.16 -4.94
C ARG A 57 -8.87 12.49 -5.68
N ARG A 58 -8.10 13.45 -5.16
CA ARG A 58 -7.82 14.73 -5.80
C ARG A 58 -6.92 14.52 -7.03
N PRO A 59 -6.88 15.50 -7.95
CA PRO A 59 -6.01 15.43 -9.12
C PRO A 59 -4.55 15.10 -8.75
N VAL A 60 -3.97 14.11 -9.43
CA VAL A 60 -2.63 13.58 -9.14
C VAL A 60 -1.52 14.62 -9.23
N HIS A 61 -1.67 15.66 -10.05
CA HIS A 61 -0.69 16.75 -10.14
C HIS A 61 -0.56 17.50 -8.81
N GLU A 62 -1.64 17.66 -8.04
CA GLU A 62 -1.59 18.29 -6.72
C GLU A 62 -0.79 17.44 -5.72
N LEU A 63 -0.93 16.11 -5.77
CA LEU A 63 -0.12 15.19 -4.98
C LEU A 63 1.36 15.33 -5.34
N ILE A 64 1.68 15.34 -6.64
CA ILE A 64 3.04 15.46 -7.14
C ILE A 64 3.66 16.79 -6.71
N ASP A 65 2.91 17.89 -6.79
CA ASP A 65 3.37 19.21 -6.37
C ASP A 65 3.72 19.22 -4.87
N ILE A 66 2.91 18.57 -4.04
CA ILE A 66 3.19 18.43 -2.61
C ILE A 66 4.42 17.56 -2.39
N LEU A 67 4.50 16.38 -3.01
CA LEU A 67 5.63 15.46 -2.86
C LEU A 67 6.96 16.09 -3.30
N CYS A 68 6.96 16.83 -4.41
CA CYS A 68 8.17 17.45 -4.96
C CYS A 68 8.48 18.83 -4.36
N SER A 69 7.58 19.42 -3.57
CA SER A 69 7.83 20.73 -2.95
C SER A 69 8.96 20.65 -1.93
N THR A 70 9.96 21.52 -2.07
CA THR A 70 11.03 21.71 -1.07
C THR A 70 10.67 22.72 0.03
N VAL A 71 9.55 23.43 -0.12
CA VAL A 71 9.12 24.48 0.81
C VAL A 71 8.05 23.97 1.78
N ARG A 72 7.13 23.14 1.26
CA ARG A 72 5.94 22.64 1.96
C ARG A 72 5.79 21.12 1.92
N GLY A 73 6.80 20.41 1.43
CA GLY A 73 6.75 18.97 1.24
C GLY A 73 8.10 18.30 1.42
N PRO A 74 8.20 17.00 1.09
CA PRO A 74 9.40 16.20 1.32
C PRO A 74 10.54 16.46 0.32
N GLY A 75 10.33 17.30 -0.70
CA GLY A 75 11.34 17.59 -1.72
C GLY A 75 11.72 16.36 -2.55
N CYS A 76 10.79 15.42 -2.78
CA CYS A 76 11.05 14.21 -3.54
C CYS A 76 11.51 14.55 -4.96
N SER A 77 12.66 14.03 -5.37
CA SER A 77 13.16 14.18 -6.73
C SER A 77 12.68 13.05 -7.63
N LYS A 78 12.06 13.40 -8.76
CA LYS A 78 11.52 12.48 -9.77
C LYS A 78 12.60 11.61 -10.45
N ILE A 79 13.88 11.96 -10.31
CA ILE A 79 15.00 11.25 -10.96
C ILE A 79 15.49 10.03 -10.16
N TYR A 80 15.18 9.97 -8.87
CA TYR A 80 15.63 8.88 -8.02
C TYR A 80 14.66 7.69 -8.07
N PRO A 81 15.17 6.46 -7.93
CA PRO A 81 14.35 5.27 -7.72
C PRO A 81 13.29 5.50 -6.64
N THR A 82 12.02 5.33 -7.01
CA THR A 82 10.88 5.55 -6.11
C THR A 82 10.00 4.31 -6.05
N LEU A 83 9.71 3.83 -4.84
CA LEU A 83 8.72 2.78 -4.61
C LEU A 83 7.43 3.40 -4.07
N PHE A 84 6.33 3.21 -4.79
CA PHE A 84 4.98 3.49 -4.29
C PHE A 84 4.40 2.22 -3.68
N LEU A 85 3.69 2.36 -2.56
CA LEU A 85 3.02 1.24 -1.88
C LEU A 85 1.56 1.60 -1.63
N ALA A 86 0.65 0.74 -2.09
CA ALA A 86 -0.77 0.83 -1.79
C ALA A 86 -1.28 -0.52 -1.28
N GLU A 87 -1.40 -0.63 0.04
CA GLU A 87 -1.87 -1.82 0.75
C GLU A 87 -3.32 -1.62 1.20
N CYS A 88 -4.25 -2.29 0.53
CA CYS A 88 -5.69 -2.11 0.66
C CYS A 88 -6.11 -0.63 0.62
N VAL A 89 -5.77 0.08 -0.46
CA VAL A 89 -6.10 1.51 -0.62
C VAL A 89 -6.96 1.77 -1.85
N LEU A 90 -6.56 1.28 -3.02
CA LEU A 90 -7.13 1.72 -4.29
C LEU A 90 -8.59 1.27 -4.48
N VAL A 91 -8.96 0.10 -3.96
CA VAL A 91 -10.34 -0.41 -3.93
C VAL A 91 -11.34 0.53 -3.25
N TYR A 92 -10.88 1.41 -2.35
CA TYR A 92 -11.74 2.34 -1.59
C TYR A 92 -12.06 3.64 -2.33
N MET A 93 -11.58 3.82 -3.56
CA MET A 93 -11.95 4.93 -4.43
C MET A 93 -12.45 4.41 -5.78
N PRO A 94 -13.23 5.20 -6.55
CA PRO A 94 -13.68 4.79 -7.87
C PRO A 94 -12.52 4.30 -8.76
N ALA A 95 -12.77 3.28 -9.57
CA ALA A 95 -11.73 2.69 -10.43
C ALA A 95 -11.06 3.73 -11.35
N GLU A 96 -11.85 4.66 -11.88
CA GLU A 96 -11.36 5.78 -12.70
C GLU A 96 -10.43 6.73 -11.91
N THR A 97 -10.76 7.02 -10.65
CA THR A 97 -9.97 7.91 -9.80
C THR A 97 -8.61 7.30 -9.48
N SER A 98 -8.61 6.02 -9.08
CA SER A 98 -7.38 5.29 -8.80
C SER A 98 -6.55 5.04 -10.07
N TYR A 99 -7.19 4.83 -11.23
CA TYR A 99 -6.50 4.76 -12.52
C TYR A 99 -5.72 6.05 -12.80
N LYS A 100 -6.33 7.24 -12.64
CA LYS A 100 -5.65 8.53 -12.82
C LYS A 100 -4.48 8.74 -11.86
N LEU A 101 -4.59 8.23 -10.62
CA LEU A 101 -3.47 8.23 -9.68
C LEU A 101 -2.32 7.35 -10.21
N ILE A 102 -2.60 6.10 -10.58
CA ILE A 102 -1.60 5.16 -11.12
C ILE A 102 -0.92 5.74 -12.37
N GLU A 103 -1.71 6.34 -13.27
CA GLU A 103 -1.26 6.93 -14.53
C GLU A 103 -0.36 8.15 -14.29
N GLY A 104 -0.81 9.08 -13.43
CA GLY A 104 -0.04 10.28 -13.11
C GLY A 104 1.28 9.97 -12.42
N LEU A 105 1.31 8.96 -11.54
CA LEU A 105 2.55 8.51 -10.91
C LEU A 105 3.51 7.90 -11.93
N SER A 106 3.03 7.05 -12.84
CA SER A 106 3.86 6.49 -13.91
C SER A 106 4.46 7.59 -14.78
N ALA A 107 3.63 8.55 -15.21
CA ALA A 107 4.04 9.64 -16.09
C ALA A 107 5.07 10.59 -15.46
N ASN A 108 5.10 10.71 -14.13
CA ASN A 108 5.97 11.64 -13.42
C ASN A 108 7.23 11.00 -12.83
N PHE A 109 7.24 9.69 -12.61
CA PHE A 109 8.36 8.97 -12.02
C PHE A 109 8.86 7.87 -12.97
N PRO A 110 9.77 8.20 -13.90
CA PRO A 110 10.24 7.25 -14.93
C PRO A 110 11.09 6.11 -14.35
N ARG A 111 11.64 6.28 -13.14
CA ARG A 111 12.38 5.26 -12.40
C ARG A 111 11.61 4.87 -11.14
N ALA A 112 10.46 4.26 -11.33
CA ALA A 112 9.61 3.86 -10.21
C ALA A 112 9.14 2.42 -10.31
N SER A 113 8.78 1.88 -9.15
CA SER A 113 7.98 0.67 -8.99
C SER A 113 6.75 0.97 -8.13
N PHE A 114 5.68 0.21 -8.31
CA PHE A 114 4.46 0.30 -7.55
C PHE A 114 4.13 -1.09 -7.00
N LEU A 115 4.12 -1.22 -5.68
CA LEU A 115 3.68 -2.42 -4.98
C LEU A 115 2.24 -2.23 -4.51
N HIS A 116 1.39 -3.13 -4.98
CA HIS A 116 -0.04 -3.05 -4.81
C HIS A 116 -0.55 -4.33 -4.14
N TYR A 117 -1.28 -4.21 -3.04
CA TYR A 117 -1.97 -5.32 -2.40
C TYR A 117 -3.44 -4.97 -2.23
N GLU A 118 -4.36 -5.70 -2.87
CA GLU A 118 -5.81 -5.55 -2.66
C GLU A 118 -6.57 -6.82 -3.05
N GLN A 119 -7.90 -6.75 -3.03
CA GLN A 119 -8.75 -7.86 -3.45
C GLN A 119 -8.58 -8.19 -4.94
N VAL A 120 -8.84 -9.44 -5.30
CA VAL A 120 -8.87 -9.96 -6.67
C VAL A 120 -9.92 -11.06 -6.77
N ASN A 121 -10.27 -11.49 -7.99
CA ASN A 121 -11.22 -12.59 -8.24
C ASN A 121 -12.60 -12.35 -7.61
N MET A 122 -13.03 -11.09 -7.47
CA MET A 122 -14.24 -10.72 -6.74
C MET A 122 -15.57 -11.06 -7.44
N ASN A 123 -15.52 -11.72 -8.61
CA ASN A 123 -16.67 -12.04 -9.45
C ASN A 123 -17.15 -13.50 -9.33
N ASP A 124 -17.03 -14.08 -8.14
CA ASP A 124 -17.54 -15.42 -7.84
C ASP A 124 -18.48 -15.44 -6.62
N SER A 125 -18.87 -16.63 -6.16
CA SER A 125 -19.74 -16.81 -5.01
C SER A 125 -19.09 -16.36 -3.69
N PHE A 126 -17.78 -16.58 -3.53
CA PHE A 126 -17.04 -16.18 -2.33
C PHE A 126 -16.81 -14.67 -2.31
N GLY A 127 -16.41 -14.07 -3.44
CA GLY A 127 -16.35 -12.62 -3.63
C GLY A 127 -17.69 -11.94 -3.32
N SER A 128 -18.80 -12.54 -3.77
CA SER A 128 -20.15 -12.05 -3.44
C SER A 128 -20.43 -12.05 -1.92
N ILE A 129 -19.96 -13.06 -1.20
CA ILE A 129 -20.06 -13.13 0.27
C ILE A 129 -19.16 -12.06 0.92
N MET A 130 -17.93 -11.89 0.43
CA MET A 130 -17.01 -10.84 0.91
C MET A 130 -17.61 -9.44 0.75
N ILE A 131 -18.20 -9.13 -0.41
CA ILE A 131 -18.85 -7.84 -0.68
C ILE A 131 -19.99 -7.60 0.30
N LYS A 132 -20.86 -8.60 0.52
CA LYS A 132 -21.93 -8.51 1.53
C LYS A 132 -21.37 -8.26 2.93
N ASN A 133 -20.27 -8.92 3.28
CA ASN A 133 -19.59 -8.72 4.57
C ASN A 133 -19.02 -7.31 4.75
N PHE A 134 -18.47 -6.69 3.70
CA PHE A 134 -18.01 -5.30 3.76
C PHE A 134 -19.19 -4.33 3.92
N ARG A 135 -20.25 -4.49 3.12
CA ARG A 135 -21.45 -3.65 3.20
C ARG A 135 -22.17 -3.75 4.54
N ALA A 136 -22.23 -4.94 5.14
CA ALA A 136 -22.77 -5.14 6.48
C ALA A 136 -22.03 -4.34 7.57
N ARG A 137 -20.80 -3.88 7.29
CA ARG A 137 -19.98 -3.03 8.16
C ARG A 137 -19.90 -1.58 7.66
N SER A 138 -20.81 -1.18 6.78
CA SER A 138 -20.84 0.16 6.15
C SER A 138 -19.54 0.52 5.43
N CYS A 139 -18.87 -0.48 4.87
CA CYS A 139 -17.66 -0.32 4.07
C CYS A 139 -17.99 -0.59 2.61
N GLU A 140 -17.97 0.46 1.79
CA GLU A 140 -18.16 0.35 0.33
C GLU A 140 -16.82 0.18 -0.38
N LEU A 141 -16.87 -0.53 -1.51
CA LEU A 141 -15.71 -0.82 -2.37
C LEU A 141 -15.96 -0.23 -3.77
N PRO A 142 -15.88 1.10 -3.95
CA PRO A 142 -16.17 1.74 -5.23
C PRO A 142 -15.17 1.40 -6.35
N GLY A 143 -14.01 0.83 -6.01
CA GLY A 143 -13.00 0.36 -6.97
C GLY A 143 -13.15 -1.13 -7.33
N LEU A 144 -14.23 -1.79 -6.92
CA LEU A 144 -14.41 -3.24 -7.08
C LEU A 144 -14.34 -3.71 -8.55
N ASP A 145 -14.75 -2.86 -9.50
CA ASP A 145 -14.68 -3.16 -10.94
C ASP A 145 -13.24 -3.38 -11.45
N ALA A 146 -12.21 -2.95 -10.69
CA ALA A 146 -10.82 -3.26 -11.01
C ALA A 146 -10.38 -4.65 -10.51
N CYS A 147 -11.13 -5.26 -9.58
CA CYS A 147 -10.75 -6.45 -8.81
C CYS A 147 -11.27 -7.77 -9.42
N HIS A 148 -11.59 -7.81 -10.72
CA HIS A 148 -12.17 -8.99 -11.35
C HIS A 148 -11.22 -10.18 -11.45
N SER A 149 -9.95 -9.96 -11.80
CA SER A 149 -8.93 -11.00 -11.89
C SER A 149 -7.51 -10.42 -11.80
N LEU A 150 -6.49 -11.28 -11.69
CA LEU A 150 -5.10 -10.84 -11.79
C LEU A 150 -4.83 -10.14 -13.13
N ALA A 151 -5.41 -10.65 -14.23
CA ALA A 151 -5.23 -10.06 -15.55
C ALA A 151 -5.80 -8.64 -15.64
N THR A 152 -6.95 -8.37 -15.00
CA THR A 152 -7.52 -7.00 -15.00
C THR A 152 -6.69 -6.04 -14.17
N GLN A 153 -6.11 -6.50 -13.05
CA GLN A 153 -5.18 -5.71 -12.26
C GLN A 153 -3.88 -5.43 -13.04
N GLU A 154 -3.29 -6.44 -13.69
CA GLU A 154 -2.11 -6.26 -14.53
C GLU A 154 -2.36 -5.29 -15.69
N GLU A 155 -3.46 -5.48 -16.42
CA GLU A 155 -3.84 -4.63 -17.55
C GLU A 155 -4.07 -3.18 -17.14
N ARG A 156 -4.67 -2.94 -15.96
CA ARG A 156 -4.89 -1.59 -15.42
C ARG A 156 -3.59 -0.80 -15.26
N PHE A 157 -2.54 -1.43 -14.72
CA PHE A 157 -1.23 -0.78 -14.57
C PHE A 157 -0.54 -0.58 -15.92
N LEU A 158 -0.59 -1.57 -16.82
CA LEU A 158 -0.02 -1.44 -18.17
C LEU A 158 -0.68 -0.30 -18.95
N LYS A 159 -2.02 -0.20 -18.93
CA LYS A 159 -2.78 0.88 -19.56
C LYS A 159 -2.46 2.25 -18.98
N ALA A 160 -2.22 2.32 -17.68
CA ALA A 160 -1.77 3.52 -16.98
C ALA A 160 -0.29 3.88 -17.25
N GLY A 161 0.36 3.24 -18.23
CA GLY A 161 1.69 3.59 -18.70
C GLY A 161 2.83 2.93 -17.93
N TRP A 162 2.57 1.98 -17.03
CA TRP A 162 3.64 1.17 -16.44
C TRP A 162 4.19 0.18 -17.46
N LYS A 163 5.52 0.04 -17.57
CA LYS A 163 6.13 -0.82 -18.60
C LYS A 163 5.92 -2.31 -18.35
N ILE A 164 5.96 -2.72 -17.09
CA ILE A 164 5.80 -4.09 -16.64
C ILE A 164 4.78 -4.09 -15.51
N SER A 165 3.92 -5.11 -15.49
CA SER A 165 3.01 -5.36 -14.39
C SER A 165 2.80 -6.86 -14.22
N LYS A 166 2.95 -7.35 -12.99
CA LYS A 166 2.75 -8.76 -12.66
C LYS A 166 2.10 -8.92 -11.29
N GLY A 167 1.06 -9.73 -11.23
CA GLY A 167 0.32 -10.05 -10.02
C GLY A 167 0.35 -11.54 -9.67
N TRP A 168 0.18 -11.82 -8.39
CA TRP A 168 0.04 -13.16 -7.81
C TRP A 168 -1.05 -13.15 -6.75
N THR A 169 -1.83 -14.23 -6.65
CA THR A 169 -2.74 -14.41 -5.51
C THR A 169 -1.94 -14.66 -4.24
N ILE A 170 -2.52 -14.39 -3.07
CA ILE A 170 -1.87 -14.72 -1.80
C ILE A 170 -1.62 -16.22 -1.66
N ASN A 171 -2.42 -17.09 -2.28
CA ASN A 171 -2.09 -18.52 -2.32
C ASN A 171 -0.83 -18.82 -3.11
N GLN A 172 -0.61 -18.15 -4.24
CA GLN A 172 0.63 -18.31 -5.01
C GLN A 172 1.84 -17.84 -4.21
N VAL A 173 1.72 -16.69 -3.53
CA VAL A 173 2.77 -16.16 -2.64
C VAL A 173 2.99 -17.07 -1.43
N TYR A 174 1.92 -17.61 -0.84
CA TYR A 174 2.03 -18.51 0.30
C TYR A 174 2.76 -19.80 -0.07
N LYS A 175 2.44 -20.39 -1.23
CA LYS A 175 3.05 -21.64 -1.72
C LYS A 175 4.55 -21.51 -2.02
N THR A 176 5.01 -20.31 -2.35
CA THR A 176 6.43 -20.02 -2.58
C THR A 176 7.18 -19.68 -1.31
N LEU A 177 6.49 -19.56 -0.16
CA LEU A 177 7.20 -19.41 1.10
C LEU A 177 8.03 -20.66 1.42
N PRO A 178 9.22 -20.45 2.01
CA PRO A 178 10.07 -21.53 2.52
C PRO A 178 9.31 -22.56 3.34
N ALA A 179 9.61 -23.85 3.17
CA ALA A 179 8.93 -24.92 3.91
C ALA A 179 9.06 -24.73 5.43
N ASN A 180 10.24 -24.31 5.91
CA ASN A 180 10.48 -24.02 7.32
C ASN A 180 9.64 -22.83 7.85
N THR A 181 9.37 -21.84 7.00
CA THR A 181 8.61 -20.64 7.34
C THR A 181 7.14 -20.98 7.41
N ARG A 182 6.62 -21.73 6.43
CA ARG A 182 5.24 -22.26 6.47
C ARG A 182 5.03 -23.14 7.69
N TYR A 183 5.92 -24.11 7.92
CA TYR A 183 5.88 -24.97 9.11
C TYR A 183 5.81 -24.14 10.40
N ARG A 184 6.72 -23.17 10.56
CA ARG A 184 6.75 -22.31 11.76
C ARG A 184 5.45 -21.52 11.94
N ILE A 185 4.86 -20.99 10.87
CA ILE A 185 3.61 -20.22 10.92
C ILE A 185 2.41 -21.13 11.25
N GLU A 186 2.29 -22.26 10.55
CA GLU A 186 1.19 -23.23 10.73
C GLU A 186 1.18 -23.88 12.12
N HIS A 187 2.29 -23.82 12.86
CA HIS A 187 2.40 -24.33 14.23
C HIS A 187 2.14 -23.27 15.32
N LEU A 188 1.86 -22.01 14.96
CA LEU A 188 1.51 -20.98 15.94
C LEU A 188 0.08 -21.16 16.47
N GLU A 189 -0.87 -21.47 15.58
CA GLU A 189 -2.28 -21.67 15.89
C GLU A 189 -2.83 -22.79 15.01
N LEU A 190 -3.71 -23.64 15.58
CA LEU A 190 -4.36 -24.70 14.82
C LEU A 190 -5.42 -24.09 13.89
N LEU A 191 -5.28 -24.34 12.59
CA LEU A 191 -6.25 -23.95 11.56
C LEU A 191 -7.05 -25.19 11.12
N ASP A 192 -8.34 -25.22 11.46
CA ASP A 192 -9.28 -26.29 11.09
C ASP A 192 -9.95 -26.06 9.73
N ASP A 193 -10.23 -24.80 9.37
CA ASP A 193 -10.86 -24.42 8.09
C ASP A 193 -9.83 -24.04 6.99
N ILE A 194 -9.05 -25.03 6.55
CA ILE A 194 -8.04 -24.84 5.49
C ILE A 194 -8.68 -24.38 4.17
N GLU A 195 -9.82 -24.96 3.81
CA GLU A 195 -10.51 -24.66 2.54
C GLU A 195 -10.96 -23.20 2.46
N VAL A 196 -11.50 -22.66 3.55
CA VAL A 196 -11.92 -21.25 3.65
C VAL A 196 -10.71 -20.32 3.58
N THR A 197 -9.58 -20.72 4.17
CA THR A 197 -8.34 -19.95 4.13
C THR A 197 -7.77 -19.90 2.72
N VAL A 198 -7.76 -21.02 2.01
CA VAL A 198 -7.39 -21.08 0.59
C VAL A 198 -8.32 -20.19 -0.23
N GLN A 199 -9.64 -20.25 -0.03
CA GLN A 199 -10.56 -19.35 -0.73
C GLN A 199 -10.25 -17.88 -0.44
N LEU A 200 -10.02 -17.51 0.82
CA LEU A 200 -9.66 -16.15 1.20
C LEU A 200 -8.36 -15.69 0.50
N PHE A 201 -7.34 -16.53 0.46
CA PHE A 201 -6.05 -16.20 -0.15
C PHE A 201 -6.10 -16.09 -1.68
N ASP A 202 -7.04 -16.77 -2.35
CA ASP A 202 -7.29 -16.56 -3.78
C ASP A 202 -8.02 -15.27 -4.10
N HIS A 203 -8.59 -14.60 -3.09
CA HIS A 203 -9.35 -13.36 -3.24
C HIS A 203 -8.55 -12.10 -2.89
N TYR A 204 -7.24 -12.24 -2.65
CA TYR A 204 -6.30 -11.13 -2.52
C TYR A 204 -5.10 -11.36 -3.43
N CYS A 205 -4.52 -10.28 -3.94
CA CYS A 205 -3.30 -10.33 -4.72
C CYS A 205 -2.24 -9.35 -4.23
N ILE A 206 -0.98 -9.68 -4.55
CA ILE A 206 0.11 -8.71 -4.59
C ILE A 206 0.46 -8.51 -6.06
N LEU A 207 0.57 -7.26 -6.49
CA LEU A 207 1.00 -6.88 -7.83
C LEU A 207 2.18 -5.91 -7.74
N LEU A 208 3.18 -6.16 -8.58
CA LEU A 208 4.30 -5.27 -8.80
C LEU A 208 4.24 -4.72 -10.23
N ALA A 209 4.23 -3.40 -10.35
CA ALA A 209 4.44 -2.70 -11.60
C ALA A 209 5.75 -1.91 -11.58
N THR A 210 6.46 -1.80 -12.72
CA THR A 210 7.71 -1.03 -12.78
C THR A 210 7.95 -0.35 -14.14
N ASN A 211 8.55 0.83 -14.10
CA ASN A 211 9.05 1.57 -15.26
C ASN A 211 10.56 1.38 -15.49
N ASP A 212 11.26 0.82 -14.51
CA ASP A 212 12.69 0.57 -14.50
C ASP A 212 12.96 -0.73 -13.73
N GLU A 213 13.28 -1.81 -14.45
CA GLU A 213 13.59 -3.12 -13.86
C GLU A 213 14.82 -3.08 -12.95
N THR A 214 15.66 -2.03 -13.02
CA THR A 214 16.81 -1.90 -12.11
C THR A 214 16.38 -1.52 -10.69
N VAL A 215 15.19 -0.93 -10.52
CA VAL A 215 14.65 -0.55 -9.20
C VAL A 215 14.12 -1.76 -8.45
N CYS A 216 13.50 -2.70 -9.17
CA CYS A 216 13.01 -3.96 -8.61
C CYS A 216 13.12 -5.06 -9.69
N PRO A 217 14.27 -5.77 -9.76
CA PRO A 217 14.46 -6.82 -10.75
C PRO A 217 13.54 -8.00 -10.48
N MET A 218 12.73 -8.40 -11.47
CA MET A 218 11.79 -9.52 -11.31
C MET A 218 12.50 -10.83 -10.94
N LYS A 219 13.73 -11.04 -11.42
CA LYS A 219 14.54 -12.22 -11.09
C LYS A 219 14.89 -12.33 -9.59
N GLN A 220 15.05 -11.20 -8.88
CA GLN A 220 15.32 -11.22 -7.44
C GLN A 220 14.10 -11.60 -6.61
N LEU A 221 12.89 -11.37 -7.16
CA LEU A 221 11.65 -11.86 -6.54
C LEU A 221 11.54 -13.37 -6.71
N GLU A 222 11.87 -13.91 -7.88
CA GLU A 222 11.94 -15.36 -8.09
C GLU A 222 12.93 -16.02 -7.13
N GLU A 223 14.13 -15.45 -6.95
CA GLU A 223 15.11 -15.94 -5.96
C GLU A 223 14.58 -15.86 -4.53
N SER A 224 13.98 -14.74 -4.10
CA SER A 224 13.42 -14.62 -2.73
C SER A 224 12.25 -15.58 -2.48
N LEU A 225 11.60 -16.04 -3.54
CA LEU A 225 10.47 -16.99 -3.51
C LEU A 225 10.89 -18.45 -3.82
N CYS A 226 12.10 -18.69 -4.33
CA CYS A 226 12.63 -20.03 -4.64
C CYS A 226 13.80 -20.47 -3.74
N SER A 227 14.52 -19.53 -3.10
CA SER A 227 15.83 -19.80 -2.44
C SER A 227 15.76 -20.31 -1.00
N VAL A 228 14.70 -21.02 -0.63
CA VAL A 228 14.73 -21.79 0.62
C VAL A 228 14.24 -23.20 0.34
N GLU A 229 15.15 -23.96 -0.27
CA GLU A 229 15.18 -25.42 -0.18
C GLU A 229 15.50 -25.85 1.26
#